data_AF-A0A8X6HAS6-F1
#
_entry.id   AF-A0A8X6HAS6-F1
#
_cell.length_a   1.000
_cell.length_b   1.000
_cell.length_c   1.000
_cell.angle_alpha   90.00
_cell.angle_beta   90.00
_cell.angle_gamma   90.00
#
_symmetry.space_group_name_H-M   'P 1'
#
loop_
_entity.id
_entity.type
_entity.pdbx_description
1 polymer ?
#
loop_
_entity_poly.entity_id
_entity_poly.type
_entity_poly.pdbx_seq_one_letter_code
_entity_poly.pdbx_strand_id
1 'polypeptide(L)'
;MISPENLIFSNQKLMLVDVLQEHSESFKEKKNGSPKITVKHRINTGDNLPVTQRAYRVFPAECRIIPDEVGKMLDRGIMQPSESLWSSWYVRETTLGVFVWTTDAQ
;
A
#
# COMPACT_ATOMS: atom_id res chain seq x y z
N MET A 1 -25.66 -40.33 -21.32
CA MET A 1 -24.72 -39.83 -22.36
C MET A 1 -24.34 -38.42 -21.96
N ILE A 2 -23.06 -38.16 -21.74
CA ILE A 2 -22.56 -36.83 -21.32
C ILE A 2 -22.41 -35.99 -22.59
N SER A 3 -23.05 -34.82 -22.65
CA SER A 3 -23.03 -33.94 -23.82
C SER A 3 -21.60 -33.48 -24.16
N PRO A 4 -21.23 -33.41 -25.45
CA PRO A 4 -19.88 -33.09 -25.90
C PRO A 4 -19.40 -31.68 -25.48
N GLU A 5 -20.33 -30.76 -25.24
CA GLU A 5 -20.05 -29.38 -24.81
C GLU A 5 -19.45 -29.32 -23.39
N ASN A 6 -19.83 -30.26 -22.51
CA ASN A 6 -19.26 -30.35 -21.17
C ASN A 6 -17.80 -30.84 -21.17
N LEU A 7 -17.38 -31.56 -22.22
CA LEU A 7 -16.02 -32.10 -22.34
C LEU A 7 -15.01 -31.03 -22.78
N ILE A 8 -15.45 -30.08 -23.61
CA ILE A 8 -14.63 -28.95 -24.06
C ILE A 8 -14.42 -27.97 -22.90
N PHE A 9 -15.50 -27.68 -22.15
CA PHE A 9 -15.43 -26.85 -20.94
C PHE A 9 -14.53 -27.48 -19.86
N SER A 10 -14.57 -28.81 -19.69
CA SER A 10 -13.68 -29.49 -18.75
C SER A 10 -12.21 -29.42 -19.15
N ASN A 11 -11.89 -29.53 -20.44
CA ASN A 11 -10.51 -29.39 -20.91
C ASN A 11 -9.98 -27.96 -20.73
N GLN A 12 -10.80 -26.94 -21.03
CA GLN A 12 -10.45 -25.54 -20.80
C GLN A 12 -10.21 -25.24 -19.31
N LYS A 13 -11.02 -25.82 -18.43
CA LYS A 13 -10.85 -25.66 -16.98
C LYS A 13 -9.54 -26.28 -16.49
N LEU A 14 -9.15 -27.44 -17.01
CA LEU A 14 -7.88 -28.09 -16.66
C LEU A 14 -6.68 -27.23 -17.11
N MET A 15 -6.70 -26.72 -18.34
CA MET A 15 -5.64 -25.84 -18.84
C MET A 15 -5.52 -24.56 -18.02
N LEU A 16 -6.64 -23.97 -17.59
CA LEU A 16 -6.63 -22.79 -16.73
C LEU A 16 -5.98 -23.08 -15.37
N VAL A 17 -6.29 -24.23 -14.77
CA VAL A 17 -5.70 -24.63 -13.48
C VAL A 17 -4.19 -24.83 -13.60
N ASP A 18 -3.72 -25.46 -14.68
CA ASP A 18 -2.28 -25.60 -14.93
C ASP A 18 -1.58 -24.24 -15.03
N VAL A 19 -2.15 -23.29 -15.79
CA VAL A 19 -1.59 -21.93 -15.93
C VAL A 19 -1.60 -21.18 -14.60
N LEU A 20 -2.68 -21.30 -13.81
CA LEU A 20 -2.76 -20.67 -12.49
C LEU A 20 -1.77 -21.31 -11.50
N GLN A 21 -1.51 -22.60 -11.61
CA GLN A 21 -0.53 -23.31 -10.78
C GLN A 21 0.90 -22.93 -11.18
N GLU A 22 1.19 -22.88 -12.48
CA GLU A 22 2.47 -22.42 -13.04
C GLU A 22 2.81 -21.01 -12.56
N HIS A 23 1.85 -20.10 -12.60
CA HIS A 23 2.03 -18.70 -12.18
C HIS A 23 1.56 -18.41 -10.76
N SER A 24 1.41 -19.43 -9.92
CA SER A 24 0.91 -19.28 -8.54
C SER A 24 1.73 -18.28 -7.71
N GLU A 25 3.05 -18.18 -7.95
CA GLU A 25 3.94 -17.21 -7.31
C GLU A 25 3.55 -15.75 -7.59
N SER A 26 2.97 -15.46 -8.76
CA SER A 26 2.56 -14.09 -9.13
C SER A 26 1.37 -13.60 -8.32
N PHE A 27 0.57 -14.53 -7.76
CA PHE A 27 -0.60 -14.25 -6.94
C PHE A 27 -0.32 -14.31 -5.43
N LYS A 28 0.87 -14.75 -5.01
CA LYS A 28 1.22 -14.75 -3.59
C LYS A 28 1.31 -13.31 -3.09
N GLU A 29 0.62 -13.03 -1.99
CA GLU A 29 0.87 -11.81 -1.23
C GLU A 29 2.36 -11.76 -0.85
N LYS A 30 3.03 -10.66 -1.22
CA LYS A 30 4.42 -10.45 -0.85
C LYS A 30 4.49 -10.31 0.67
N LYS A 31 4.97 -11.36 1.33
CA LYS A 31 5.08 -11.43 2.80
C LYS A 31 5.90 -10.28 3.39
N ASN A 32 6.86 -9.74 2.63
CA ASN A 32 7.82 -8.74 3.08
C ASN A 32 7.83 -7.53 2.14
N GLY A 33 6.76 -6.75 2.14
CA GLY A 33 6.71 -5.45 1.48
C GLY A 33 6.90 -5.48 -0.04
N SER A 34 6.74 -4.31 -0.66
CA SER A 34 7.07 -4.10 -2.07
C SER A 34 8.52 -4.53 -2.37
N PRO A 35 8.85 -4.98 -3.60
CA PRO A 35 10.22 -5.33 -3.97
C PRO A 35 11.15 -4.18 -3.59
N LYS A 36 12.33 -4.50 -3.07
CA LYS A 36 13.33 -3.54 -2.59
C LYS A 36 13.69 -2.58 -3.73
N ILE A 37 13.00 -1.44 -3.80
CA ILE A 37 13.25 -0.41 -4.81
C ILE A 37 14.65 0.10 -4.53
N THR A 38 15.61 -0.30 -5.37
CA THR A 38 17.02 0.09 -5.20
C THR A 38 17.23 1.56 -5.58
N VAL A 39 16.26 2.13 -6.31
CA VAL A 39 16.28 3.52 -6.77
C VAL A 39 15.57 4.41 -5.75
N LYS A 40 16.29 5.38 -5.19
CA LYS A 40 15.68 6.45 -4.40
C LYS A 40 15.10 7.50 -5.36
N HIS A 41 13.79 7.69 -5.32
CA HIS A 41 13.13 8.75 -6.09
C HIS A 41 13.20 10.08 -5.34
N ARG A 42 13.53 11.16 -6.05
CA ARG A 42 13.52 12.53 -5.52
C ARG A 42 12.42 13.33 -6.21
N ILE A 43 11.57 13.98 -5.41
CA ILE A 43 10.56 14.91 -5.92
C ILE A 43 11.19 16.31 -5.95
N ASN A 44 11.17 16.95 -7.12
CA ASN A 44 11.67 18.31 -7.28
C ASN A 44 10.57 19.32 -6.95
N THR A 45 10.63 19.89 -5.74
CA THR A 45 9.65 20.87 -5.25
C THR A 45 9.94 22.31 -5.71
N GLY A 46 11.07 22.56 -6.37
CA GLY A 46 11.48 23.91 -6.79
C GLY A 46 11.60 24.87 -5.61
N ASP A 47 11.07 26.09 -5.75
CA ASP A 47 11.08 27.14 -4.72
C ASP A 47 9.82 27.15 -3.84
N ASN A 48 9.01 26.09 -3.90
CA ASN A 48 7.76 26.04 -3.15
C ASN A 48 8.01 25.80 -1.65
N LEU A 49 7.41 26.66 -0.83
CA LEU A 49 7.45 26.53 0.63
C LEU A 49 6.61 25.33 1.11
N PRO A 50 6.98 24.71 2.24
CA PRO A 50 6.19 23.65 2.86
C PRO A 50 4.78 24.09 3.20
N VAL A 51 3.81 23.23 2.89
CA VAL A 51 2.39 23.44 3.24
C VAL A 51 2.00 22.51 4.38
N THR A 52 1.54 23.11 5.47
CA THR A 52 1.03 22.41 6.65
C THR A 52 -0.49 22.54 6.72
N GLN A 53 -1.24 21.47 6.42
CA GLN A 53 -2.68 21.43 6.60
C GLN A 53 -3.07 20.83 7.96
N ARG A 54 -4.11 21.39 8.60
CA ARG A 54 -4.70 20.82 9.82
C ARG A 54 -5.45 19.53 9.47
N ALA A 55 -5.32 18.53 10.34
CA ALA A 55 -6.12 17.32 10.23
C ALA A 55 -7.60 17.65 10.43
N TYR A 56 -8.47 17.03 9.64
CA TYR A 56 -9.91 17.19 9.79
C TYR A 56 -10.45 16.28 10.90
N ARG A 57 -11.67 16.57 11.37
CA ARG A 57 -12.35 15.73 12.34
C ARG A 57 -12.90 14.50 11.63
N VAL A 58 -12.35 13.33 11.94
CA VAL A 58 -12.83 12.03 11.46
C VAL A 58 -13.97 11.53 12.35
N PHE A 59 -14.94 10.78 11.78
CA PHE A 59 -16.01 10.18 12.56
C PHE A 59 -15.48 9.02 13.43
N PRO A 60 -16.03 8.79 14.65
CA PRO A 60 -15.50 7.78 15.58
C PRO A 60 -15.45 6.34 15.05
N ALA A 61 -16.34 5.97 14.12
CA ALA A 61 -16.34 4.65 13.49
C ALA A 61 -15.15 4.46 12.54
N GLU A 62 -14.79 5.52 11.80
CA GLU A 62 -13.66 5.53 10.86
C GLU A 62 -12.33 5.64 11.61
N CYS A 63 -12.29 6.33 12.76
CA CYS A 63 -11.12 6.42 13.62
C CYS A 63 -10.57 5.08 14.13
N ARG A 64 -11.34 3.98 14.09
CA ARG A 64 -10.87 2.66 14.53
C ARG A 64 -10.05 1.95 13.46
N ILE A 65 -10.35 2.17 12.19
CA ILE A 65 -9.71 1.49 11.06
C ILE A 65 -8.33 2.10 10.77
N ILE A 66 -8.21 3.41 10.99
CA ILE A 66 -6.99 4.19 10.75
C ILE A 66 -5.77 3.65 11.52
N PRO A 67 -5.80 3.52 12.87
CA PRO A 67 -4.64 3.06 13.63
C PRO A 67 -4.28 1.61 13.30
N ASP A 68 -5.26 0.74 13.04
CA ASP A 68 -5.02 -0.64 12.66
C ASP A 68 -4.24 -0.74 11.34
N GLU A 69 -4.61 0.08 10.35
CA GLU A 69 -3.92 0.08 9.06
C GLU A 69 -2.54 0.75 9.14
N VAL A 70 -2.42 1.84 9.90
CA VAL A 70 -1.14 2.50 10.17
C VAL A 70 -0.17 1.53 10.85
N GLY A 71 -0.63 0.74 11.83
CA GLY A 71 0.17 -0.29 12.49
C GLY A 71 0.71 -1.32 11.50
N LYS A 72 -0.15 -1.86 10.63
CA LYS A 72 0.30 -2.79 9.57
C LYS A 72 1.33 -2.17 8.63
N MET A 73 1.19 -0.89 8.30
CA MET A 73 2.11 -0.18 7.40
C MET A 73 3.47 0.11 8.06
N LEU A 74 3.48 0.39 9.35
CA LEU A 74 4.69 0.51 10.18
C LEU A 74 5.41 -0.84 10.28
N ASP A 75 4.68 -1.92 10.58
CA ASP A 75 5.25 -3.28 10.68
C ASP A 75 5.85 -3.76 9.35
N ARG A 76 5.24 -3.36 8.23
CA ARG A 76 5.74 -3.65 6.87
C ARG A 76 6.93 -2.76 6.47
N GLY A 77 7.30 -1.76 7.27
CA GLY A 77 8.37 -0.81 6.97
C GLY A 77 8.07 0.12 5.79
N ILE A 78 6.79 0.28 5.44
CA ILE A 78 6.33 1.17 4.37
C ILE A 78 6.25 2.62 4.88
N MET A 79 5.88 2.78 6.15
CA MET A 79 5.80 4.08 6.83
C MET A 79 6.88 4.20 7.92
N GLN A 80 7.25 5.43 8.24
CA GLN A 80 8.12 5.76 9.37
C GLN A 80 7.67 7.08 10.01
N PRO A 81 7.86 7.26 11.34
CA PRO A 81 7.65 8.55 11.97
C PRO A 81 8.62 9.61 11.40
N SER A 82 8.12 10.82 11.17
CA SER A 82 8.94 11.97 10.74
C SER A 82 8.47 13.26 11.40
N GLU A 83 9.28 14.31 11.34
CA GLU A 83 8.94 15.66 11.77
C GLU A 83 9.00 16.63 10.58
N SER A 84 8.16 16.38 9.58
CA SER A 84 8.13 17.19 8.36
C SER A 84 7.28 18.46 8.52
N LEU A 85 7.74 19.57 7.94
CA LEU A 85 6.96 20.78 7.77
C LEU A 85 5.82 20.60 6.75
N TRP A 86 5.89 19.56 5.92
CA TRP A 86 4.81 19.16 5.02
C TRP A 86 3.81 18.29 5.76
N SER A 87 2.54 18.71 5.82
CA SER A 87 1.48 17.87 6.38
C SER A 87 0.22 17.91 5.51
N SER A 88 -0.28 16.72 5.19
CA SER A 88 -1.59 16.54 4.53
C SER A 88 -2.68 16.31 5.57
N TRP A 89 -3.91 16.66 5.24
CA TRP A 89 -5.11 16.60 6.08
C TRP A 89 -5.46 15.24 6.73
N TYR A 90 -4.87 14.12 6.30
CA TYR A 90 -5.48 12.82 6.54
C TYR A 90 -5.36 12.28 7.97
N VAL A 91 -4.25 12.45 8.69
CA VAL A 91 -4.16 12.00 10.09
C VAL A 91 -3.06 12.78 10.83
N ARG A 92 -3.41 13.48 11.92
CA ARG A 92 -2.48 13.80 13.00
C ARG A 92 -2.92 12.99 14.20
N GLU A 93 -2.23 11.90 14.48
CA GLU A 93 -2.36 11.29 15.80
C GLU A 93 -1.59 12.21 16.76
N THR A 94 -2.33 12.90 17.62
CA THR A 94 -1.78 13.76 18.66
C THR A 94 -0.88 12.93 19.57
N THR A 95 0.41 12.84 19.24
CA THR A 95 1.57 13.10 20.10
C THR A 95 2.89 12.66 19.41
N LEU A 96 2.89 11.79 18.39
CA LEU A 96 4.14 11.39 17.73
C LEU A 96 3.94 11.10 16.23
N GLY A 97 4.71 11.79 15.38
CA GLY A 97 4.97 11.37 14.00
C GLY A 97 4.06 11.98 12.94
N VAL A 98 4.58 12.98 12.23
CA VAL A 98 4.14 13.33 10.89
C VAL A 98 4.52 12.16 9.98
N PHE A 99 3.61 11.61 9.17
CA PHE A 99 3.92 10.55 8.22
C PHE A 99 4.26 11.17 6.86
N VAL A 100 5.54 11.16 6.48
CA VAL A 100 6.01 11.60 5.16
C VAL A 100 7.02 10.61 4.59
N TRP A 101 6.83 10.31 3.31
CA TRP A 101 7.80 9.76 2.37
C TRP A 101 9.06 10.62 2.42
N THR A 102 10.17 10.09 2.96
CA THR A 102 11.41 10.85 3.21
C THR A 102 11.83 11.68 2.01
N THR A 103 11.93 12.99 2.21
CA THR A 103 12.77 13.87 1.41
C THR A 103 13.94 14.26 2.30
N ASP A 104 15.12 13.73 2.00
CA ASP A 104 16.35 14.21 2.61
C ASP A 104 16.53 15.67 2.18
N ALA A 105 16.41 16.58 3.15
CA ALA A 105 16.93 17.93 3.02
C ALA A 105 18.46 17.87 3.16
N GLN A 106 19.14 18.75 2.42
CA GLN A 106 20.59 18.81 2.24
C GLN A 106 21.40 18.76 3.53
#